data_AF-A0A0N7GXT2-F1
#
_entry.id   AF-A0A0N7GXT2-F1
#
_cell.length_a   1.000
_cell.length_b   1.000
_cell.length_c   1.000
_cell.angle_alpha   90.00
_cell.angle_beta   90.00
_cell.angle_gamma   90.00
#
_symmetry.space_group_name_H-M   'P 1'
#
loop_
_entity.id
_entity.type
_entity.pdbx_description
1 polymer ?
#
loop_
_entity_poly.entity_id
_entity_poly.type
_entity_poly.pdbx_seq_one_letter_code
_entity_poly.pdbx_strand_id
1 'polypeptide(L)'
;MVDLSEKLPHRIRIESFVETQDQKTGHITEEWSEFTTVWGKHEGLSTKDILQAQAINSTMSARCKIRYSKKAIQIDSTMRVLFRGKYWKIDGDPMPDNESGLEWITLNLAEGEASWQPQT
;
A
#
# COMPACT_ATOMS: atom_id res chain seq x y z
N MET A 1 -3.66 15.19 -29.33
CA MET A 1 -4.54 14.88 -28.19
C MET A 1 -3.84 13.77 -27.43
N VAL A 2 -3.20 14.09 -26.30
CA VAL A 2 -2.36 13.13 -25.58
C VAL A 2 -3.25 12.13 -24.88
N ASP A 3 -3.25 10.90 -25.40
CA ASP A 3 -3.75 9.73 -24.70
C ASP A 3 -2.91 9.56 -23.42
N LEU A 4 -3.37 10.15 -22.32
CA LEU A 4 -2.84 9.94 -20.97
C LEU A 4 -3.35 8.59 -20.45
N SER A 5 -3.25 7.53 -21.27
CA SER A 5 -3.39 6.15 -20.84
C SER A 5 -2.49 5.96 -19.62
N GLU A 6 -3.11 5.96 -18.44
CA GLU A 6 -3.03 4.93 -17.40
C GLU A 6 -1.65 4.28 -17.17
N LYS A 7 -0.56 5.02 -17.40
CA LYS A 7 0.77 4.49 -17.14
C LYS A 7 0.89 4.38 -15.63
N LEU A 8 1.08 3.14 -15.18
CA LEU A 8 1.46 2.77 -13.83
C LEU A 8 2.99 2.58 -13.83
N PRO A 9 3.81 3.65 -13.87
CA PRO A 9 5.25 3.56 -14.12
C PRO A 9 6.04 3.03 -12.92
N HIS A 10 5.41 2.95 -11.75
CA HIS A 10 6.11 2.65 -10.52
C HIS A 10 5.94 1.17 -10.14
N ARG A 11 7.05 0.54 -9.72
CA ARG A 11 7.00 -0.76 -9.05
C ARG A 11 6.69 -0.52 -7.57
N ILE A 12 5.57 -1.05 -7.12
CA ILE A 12 5.11 -0.98 -5.74
C ILE A 12 5.26 -2.38 -5.15
N ARG A 13 6.11 -2.51 -4.13
CA ARG A 13 6.29 -3.78 -3.42
C ARG A 13 5.36 -3.79 -2.21
N ILE A 14 4.58 -4.85 -2.08
CA ILE A 14 3.71 -5.08 -0.93
C ILE A 14 4.31 -6.22 -0.12
N GLU A 15 4.34 -6.03 1.19
CA GLU A 15 4.84 -6.99 2.15
C GLU A 15 3.73 -7.36 3.13
N SER A 16 3.60 -8.65 3.38
CA SER A 16 2.67 -9.19 4.36
C SER A 16 3.44 -9.60 5.61
N PHE A 17 2.80 -9.46 6.76
CA PHE A 17 3.32 -9.98 8.01
C PHE A 17 3.13 -11.50 8.03
N VAL A 18 4.20 -12.25 8.22
CA VAL A 18 4.20 -13.72 8.24
C VAL A 18 4.75 -14.18 9.58
N GLU A 19 3.95 -14.99 10.26
CA GLU A 19 4.35 -15.68 11.49
C GLU A 19 4.84 -17.08 11.13
N THR A 20 6.14 -17.31 11.25
CA THR A 20 6.72 -18.64 11.04
C THR A 20 6.99 -19.28 12.39
N GLN A 21 6.30 -20.38 12.66
CA GLN A 21 6.56 -21.19 13.84
C GLN A 21 7.70 -22.17 13.57
N ASP A 22 8.76 -22.09 14.36
CA ASP A 22 9.83 -23.09 14.32
C ASP A 22 9.31 -24.42 14.88
N GLN A 23 9.31 -25.44 14.03
CA GLN A 23 8.74 -26.76 14.34
C GLN A 23 9.48 -27.52 15.45
N LYS A 24 10.71 -27.10 15.81
CA LYS A 24 11.54 -27.79 16.81
C LYS A 24 11.51 -27.11 18.17
N THR A 25 11.47 -25.78 18.20
CA THR A 25 11.57 -24.96 19.41
C THR A 25 10.22 -24.37 19.81
N GLY A 26 9.23 -24.37 18.92
CA GLY A 26 7.94 -23.74 19.13
C GLY A 26 7.99 -22.21 19.09
N HIS A 27 9.14 -21.62 18.78
CA HIS A 27 9.33 -20.18 18.74
C HIS A 27 8.63 -19.58 17.51
N ILE A 28 7.81 -18.55 17.72
CA ILE A 28 7.14 -17.82 16.65
C ILE A 28 8.06 -16.68 16.24
N THR A 29 8.45 -16.66 14.96
CA THR A 29 9.21 -15.55 14.37
C THR A 29 8.26 -14.74 13.50
N GLU A 30 8.18 -13.45 13.81
CA GLU A 30 7.37 -12.46 13.11
C GLU A 30 8.25 -11.71 12.11
N GLU A 31 8.03 -11.95 10.82
CA GLU A 31 8.80 -11.32 9.76
C GLU A 31 7.92 -10.75 8.65
N TRP A 32 8.36 -9.66 8.06
CA TRP A 32 7.72 -9.08 6.89
C TRP A 32 8.30 -9.70 5.63
N SER A 33 7.47 -10.42 4.87
CA SER A 33 7.89 -11.09 3.65
C SER A 33 7.27 -10.43 2.41
N GLU A 34 7.95 -10.52 1.27
CA GLU A 34 7.42 -9.98 0.02
C GLU A 34 6.16 -10.74 -0.40
N PHE A 35 5.01 -10.07 -0.37
CA PHE A 35 3.74 -10.65 -0.77
C PHE A 35 3.59 -10.61 -2.30
N THR A 36 3.77 -9.41 -2.89
CA THR A 36 3.70 -9.21 -4.33
C THR A 36 4.32 -7.89 -4.74
N THR A 37 4.79 -7.81 -5.99
CA THR A 37 5.22 -6.56 -6.61
C THR A 37 4.32 -6.23 -7.79
N VAL A 38 3.59 -5.12 -7.71
CA VAL A 38 2.64 -4.68 -8.74
C VAL A 38 3.09 -3.37 -9.37
N TRP A 39 2.61 -3.12 -10.59
CA TRP A 39 2.74 -1.81 -11.21
C TRP A 39 1.66 -0.88 -10.64
N GLY A 40 2.08 0.32 -10.26
CA GLY A 40 1.23 1.33 -9.67
C GLY A 40 1.64 2.75 -10.02
N LYS A 41 0.84 3.70 -9.56
CA LYS A 41 1.11 5.13 -9.53
C LYS A 41 0.87 5.60 -8.11
N HIS A 42 1.95 6.00 -7.46
CA HIS A 42 1.92 6.63 -6.15
C HIS A 42 1.79 8.14 -6.33
N GLU A 43 0.70 8.71 -5.80
CA GLU A 43 0.40 10.14 -5.80
C GLU A 43 0.37 10.62 -4.35
N GLY A 44 1.31 11.49 -3.99
CA GLY A 44 1.29 12.13 -2.68
C GLY A 44 0.08 13.05 -2.56
N LEU A 45 -0.54 13.10 -1.37
CA LEU A 45 -1.61 14.05 -1.13
C LEU A 45 -1.06 15.48 -1.16
N SER A 46 -1.82 16.40 -1.76
CA SER A 46 -1.51 17.83 -1.66
C SER A 46 -1.81 18.33 -0.25
N THR A 47 -1.19 19.44 0.17
CA THR A 47 -1.40 20.08 1.48
C THR A 47 -2.88 20.27 1.82
N LYS A 48 -3.72 20.56 0.81
CA LYS A 48 -5.18 20.70 0.99
C LYS A 48 -5.87 19.37 1.29
N ASP A 49 -5.42 18.26 0.72
CA ASP A 49 -5.98 16.93 0.96
C ASP A 49 -5.47 16.38 2.31
N ILE A 50 -4.22 16.66 2.69
CA ILE A 50 -3.69 16.37 4.02
C ILE A 50 -4.51 17.11 5.11
N LEU A 51 -4.83 18.40 4.90
CA LEU A 51 -5.67 19.16 5.82
C LEU A 51 -7.10 18.58 5.92
N GLN A 52 -7.67 18.09 4.81
CA GLN A 52 -8.97 17.42 4.84
C GLN A 52 -8.90 16.07 5.54
N ALA A 53 -7.86 15.26 5.30
CA ALA A 53 -7.62 13.99 5.98
C ALA A 53 -7.48 14.22 7.51
N GLN A 54 -6.71 15.22 7.91
CA GLN A 54 -6.59 15.61 9.32
C GLN A 54 -7.92 16.09 9.91
N ALA A 55 -8.73 16.82 9.15
CA ALA A 55 -10.06 17.27 9.60
C ALA A 55 -11.03 16.11 9.88
N ILE A 56 -10.85 14.96 9.22
CA ILE A 56 -11.63 13.74 9.45
C ILE A 56 -10.93 12.72 10.37
N ASN A 57 -9.86 13.11 11.06
CA ASN A 57 -9.00 12.22 11.87
C ASN A 57 -8.43 11.01 11.09
N SER A 58 -8.26 11.15 9.78
CA SER A 58 -7.62 10.14 8.93
C SER A 58 -6.12 10.41 8.85
N THR A 59 -5.31 9.37 8.96
CA THR A 59 -3.84 9.44 8.85
C THR A 59 -3.33 9.35 7.41
N MET A 60 -4.27 9.34 6.47
CA MET A 60 -4.02 9.25 5.05
C MET A 60 -3.12 10.39 4.57
N SER A 61 -2.01 10.03 3.94
CA SER A 61 -0.95 10.94 3.50
C SER A 61 -0.62 10.78 2.00
N ALA A 62 -0.98 9.65 1.40
CA ALA A 62 -0.81 9.39 -0.02
C ALA A 62 -1.92 8.48 -0.58
N ARG A 63 -2.06 8.47 -1.91
CA ARG A 63 -2.90 7.52 -2.65
C ARG A 63 -2.03 6.74 -3.61
N CYS A 64 -2.21 5.43 -3.67
CA CYS A 64 -1.53 4.59 -4.61
C CYS A 64 -2.53 3.82 -5.47
N LYS A 65 -2.59 4.16 -6.76
CA LYS A 65 -3.38 3.40 -7.73
C LYS A 65 -2.54 2.26 -8.23
N ILE A 66 -2.99 1.02 -8.10
CA ILE A 66 -2.30 -0.17 -8.59
C ILE A 66 -3.15 -0.90 -9.61
N ARG A 67 -2.49 -1.67 -10.49
CA ARG A 67 -3.22 -2.50 -11.45
C ARG A 67 -4.05 -3.56 -10.72
N TYR A 68 -5.29 -3.75 -11.13
CA TYR A 68 -6.11 -4.84 -10.63
C TYR A 68 -5.44 -6.20 -10.92
N SER A 69 -5.40 -7.08 -9.92
CA SER A 69 -4.88 -8.43 -10.04
C SER A 69 -5.44 -9.30 -8.91
N LYS A 70 -5.48 -10.62 -9.11
CA LYS A 70 -5.92 -11.59 -8.08
C LYS A 70 -5.13 -11.48 -6.77
N LYS A 71 -3.86 -11.07 -6.83
CA LYS A 71 -3.06 -10.80 -5.64
C LYS A 71 -3.36 -9.43 -5.03
N ALA A 72 -3.65 -8.44 -5.87
CA ALA A 72 -3.88 -7.07 -5.40
C ALA A 72 -5.19 -6.95 -4.59
N ILE A 73 -6.19 -7.75 -4.89
CA ILE A 73 -7.43 -7.84 -4.09
C ILE A 73 -7.24 -8.53 -2.74
N GLN A 74 -6.14 -9.25 -2.53
CA GLN A 74 -5.81 -9.88 -1.25
C GLN A 74 -5.06 -8.92 -0.33
N ILE A 75 -4.72 -7.72 -0.81
CA ILE A 75 -4.03 -6.71 -0.03
C ILE A 75 -5.01 -6.11 0.96
N ASP A 76 -4.66 -6.13 2.23
CA ASP A 76 -5.47 -5.57 3.32
C ASP A 76 -4.66 -4.61 4.20
N SER A 77 -5.31 -3.97 5.18
CA SER A 77 -4.68 -2.97 6.05
C SER A 77 -3.60 -3.51 7.01
N THR A 78 -3.46 -4.84 7.16
CA THR A 78 -2.36 -5.48 7.90
C THR A 78 -1.07 -5.53 7.10
N MET A 79 -1.14 -5.36 5.78
CA MET A 79 0.02 -5.33 4.90
C MET A 79 0.65 -3.94 4.85
N ARG A 80 1.91 -3.89 4.40
CA ARG A 80 2.64 -2.63 4.19
C ARG A 80 3.13 -2.49 2.77
N VAL A 81 3.26 -1.25 2.32
CA VAL A 81 3.74 -0.92 0.99
C VAL A 81 5.14 -0.32 1.09
N LEU A 82 6.11 -0.96 0.43
CA LEU A 82 7.44 -0.43 0.23
C LEU A 82 7.53 0.29 -1.12
N PHE A 83 7.72 1.61 -1.07
CA PHE A 83 7.90 2.43 -2.25
C PHE A 83 9.03 3.44 -2.06
N ARG A 84 10.01 3.44 -2.98
CA ARG A 84 11.20 4.31 -2.94
C ARG A 84 11.95 4.31 -1.60
N GLY A 85 12.05 3.14 -0.96
CA GLY A 85 12.73 2.99 0.34
C GLY A 85 11.93 3.51 1.54
N LYS A 86 10.68 3.93 1.34
CA LYS A 86 9.75 4.29 2.42
C LYS A 86 8.67 3.24 2.58
N TYR A 87 8.37 2.91 3.82
CA TYR A 87 7.26 2.05 4.18
C TYR A 87 6.01 2.90 4.44
N TRP A 88 4.92 2.48 3.83
CA TRP A 88 3.61 3.09 3.94
C TRP A 88 2.65 2.08 4.53
N LYS A 89 1.81 2.54 5.45
CA LYS A 89 0.72 1.74 5.99
C LYS A 89 -0.48 1.84 5.07
N ILE A 90 -1.19 0.74 4.87
CA ILE A 90 -2.44 0.74 4.11
C ILE A 90 -3.55 1.15 5.07
N ASP A 91 -4.14 2.32 4.82
CA ASP A 91 -5.17 2.93 5.66
C ASP A 91 -6.55 2.71 5.04
N GLY A 92 -7.24 1.67 5.50
CA GLY A 92 -8.54 1.27 4.97
C GLY A 92 -8.47 0.16 3.93
N ASP A 93 -9.65 -0.15 3.38
CA ASP A 93 -9.84 -1.25 2.44
C ASP A 93 -9.50 -0.81 1.00
N PRO A 94 -8.85 -1.65 0.17
CA PRO A 94 -8.63 -1.37 -1.24
C PRO A 94 -9.96 -1.09 -1.96
N MET A 95 -10.15 0.12 -2.49
CA MET A 95 -11.35 0.43 -3.27
C MET A 95 -11.14 0.04 -4.74
N PRO A 96 -11.88 -0.97 -5.27
CA PRO A 96 -11.92 -1.22 -6.71
C PRO A 96 -12.71 -0.11 -7.43
N ASP A 97 -12.31 0.25 -8.64
CA ASP A 97 -12.96 1.30 -9.42
C ASP A 97 -14.39 0.96 -9.85
N ASN A 98 -15.29 1.94 -9.86
CA ASN A 98 -16.73 1.74 -10.02
C ASN A 98 -17.22 1.60 -11.48
N GLU A 99 -16.41 1.92 -12.50
CA GLU A 99 -16.86 1.77 -13.90
C GLU A 99 -16.74 0.33 -14.43
N SER A 100 -15.65 -0.37 -14.09
CA SER A 100 -15.43 -1.77 -14.51
C SER A 100 -15.06 -2.72 -13.37
N GLY A 101 -14.68 -2.23 -12.18
CA GLY A 101 -14.22 -3.06 -11.04
C GLY A 101 -12.91 -3.81 -11.24
N LEU A 102 -12.30 -3.73 -12.43
CA LEU A 102 -11.27 -4.67 -12.90
C LEU A 102 -10.03 -4.02 -13.53
N GLU A 103 -9.93 -2.69 -13.54
CA GLU A 103 -8.83 -1.99 -14.21
C GLU A 103 -7.74 -1.55 -13.22
N TRP A 104 -8.14 -0.85 -12.17
CA TRP A 104 -7.25 -0.43 -11.09
C TRP A 104 -7.92 -0.52 -9.71
N ILE A 105 -7.06 -0.63 -8.70
CA ILE A 105 -7.42 -0.60 -7.29
C ILE A 105 -6.75 0.64 -6.68
N THR A 106 -7.52 1.39 -5.90
CA THR A 106 -6.98 2.53 -5.14
C THR A 106 -6.67 2.09 -3.72
N LEU A 107 -5.40 2.19 -3.34
CA LEU A 107 -4.92 2.02 -1.98
C LEU A 107 -4.74 3.40 -1.34
N ASN A 108 -5.39 3.60 -0.21
CA ASN A 108 -5.14 4.74 0.64
C ASN A 108 -3.92 4.42 1.52
N LEU A 109 -2.93 5.30 1.49
CA LEU A 109 -1.68 5.11 2.20
C LEU A 109 -1.55 6.16 3.30
N ALA A 110 -1.25 5.70 4.51
CA ALA A 110 -0.84 6.52 5.63
C ALA A 110 0.68 6.44 5.82
N GLU A 111 1.24 7.44 6.50
CA GLU A 111 2.63 7.36 6.94
C GLU A 111 2.79 6.13 7.85
N GLY A 112 3.72 5.25 7.50
CA GLY A 112 3.96 4.01 8.25
C GLY A 112 4.45 4.31 9.66
N GLU A 113 4.31 3.33 10.56
CA GLU A 113 4.80 3.48 11.93
C GLU A 113 6.29 3.84 11.94
N ALA A 114 6.69 4.72 12.85
CA ALA A 114 8.09 5.17 12.96
C ALA A 114 9.06 4.02 13.18
N SER A 115 8.59 2.90 13.75
CA SER A 115 9.32 1.64 13.93
C SER A 115 9.60 0.88 12.62
N TRP A 116 8.89 1.17 11.54
CA TRP A 116 9.11 0.57 10.21
C TRP A 116 10.02 1.42 9.33
N GLN A 117 10.08 2.72 9.59
CA GLN A 117 10.88 3.63 8.78
C GLN A 117 12.37 3.37 9.06
N PRO A 118 13.24 3.34 8.02
CA PRO A 118 14.67 3.25 8.27
C PRO A 118 15.08 4.46 9.11
N GLN A 119 15.63 4.20 10.30
CA GLN A 119 16.18 5.26 11.16
C GLN A 119 17.24 6.00 10.35
N THR A 120 16.99 7.28 10.07
CA THR A 120 17.92 8.17 9.37
C THR A 120 19.11 8.50 10.26
#